data_AF-A0A2J6X899-F1
#
_entry.id   AF-A0A2J6X899-F1
#
_cell.length_a   1.000
_cell.length_b   1.000
_cell.length_c   1.000
_cell.angle_alpha   90.00
_cell.angle_beta   90.00
_cell.angle_gamma   90.00
#
_symmetry.space_group_name_H-M   'P 1'
#
loop_
_entity.id
_entity.type
_entity.pdbx_description
1 polymer ?
#
loop_
_entity_poly.entity_id
_entity_poly.type
_entity_poly.pdbx_seq_one_letter_code
_entity_poly.pdbx_strand_id
1 'polypeptide(L)'
;MKHPGIFLIGLTGGIACGKSTVLAMLAALGARTIDADRVTHRLQQPGTPVYEAIVEAFGPHILTAPGGVIDRRKLGEIVFNDPQALKQLEAIVHPVVRA
;
A
#
# COMPACT_ATOMS: atom_id res chain seq x y z
N MET A 1 -5.64 21.12 13.15
CA MET A 1 -5.36 20.81 11.73
C MET A 1 -3.85 20.73 11.56
N LYS A 2 -3.28 19.60 11.10
CA LYS A 2 -1.82 19.36 11.17
C LYS A 2 -0.97 20.25 10.23
N HIS A 3 -1.56 20.98 9.27
CA HIS A 3 -0.83 21.91 8.39
C HIS A 3 -1.68 23.15 8.02
N PRO A 4 -1.52 24.30 8.70
CA PRO A 4 -2.23 25.52 8.35
C PRO A 4 -1.82 26.00 6.95
N GLY A 5 -2.80 26.31 6.10
CA GLY A 5 -2.59 26.78 4.71
C GLY A 5 -2.59 25.70 3.62
N ILE A 6 -2.74 24.41 3.98
CA ILE A 6 -2.83 23.30 3.01
C ILE A 6 -4.26 22.78 2.95
N PHE A 7 -4.86 22.78 1.76
CA PHE A 7 -6.12 22.08 1.48
C PHE A 7 -5.82 20.63 1.09
N LEU A 8 -6.26 19.68 1.91
CA LEU A 8 -6.14 18.24 1.65
C LEU A 8 -7.45 17.69 1.05
N ILE A 9 -7.37 17.09 -0.13
CA ILE A 9 -8.52 16.53 -0.86
C ILE A 9 -8.32 15.02 -1.02
N GLY A 10 -9.26 14.23 -0.53
CA GLY A 10 -9.29 12.78 -0.74
C GLY A 10 -9.99 12.41 -2.05
N LEU A 11 -9.23 11.88 -3.02
CA LEU A 11 -9.78 11.36 -4.26
C LEU A 11 -10.09 9.87 -4.13
N THR A 12 -11.36 9.50 -4.21
CA THR A 12 -11.85 8.11 -4.11
C THR A 12 -12.76 7.74 -5.27
N GLY A 13 -13.08 6.46 -5.42
CA GLY A 13 -13.89 5.92 -6.52
C GLY A 13 -13.61 4.43 -6.77
N GLY A 14 -14.54 3.75 -7.43
CA GLY A 14 -14.46 2.32 -7.74
C GLY A 14 -13.31 1.93 -8.69
N ILE A 15 -13.13 0.62 -8.90
CA ILE A 15 -12.13 0.10 -9.85
C ILE A 15 -12.41 0.67 -11.25
N ALA A 16 -11.35 1.03 -11.98
CA ALA A 16 -11.40 1.57 -13.35
C ALA A 16 -12.23 2.86 -13.56
N CYS A 17 -12.62 3.60 -12.50
CA CYS A 17 -13.41 4.83 -12.64
C CYS A 17 -12.60 6.09 -13.02
N GLY A 18 -11.34 5.94 -13.44
CA GLY A 18 -10.51 7.06 -13.88
C GLY A 18 -9.83 7.90 -12.79
N LYS A 19 -9.73 7.41 -11.53
CA LYS A 19 -9.04 8.13 -10.43
C LYS A 19 -7.64 8.60 -10.82
N SER A 20 -6.83 7.71 -11.41
CA SER A 20 -5.46 8.05 -11.82
C SER A 20 -5.44 9.16 -12.88
N THR A 21 -6.44 9.21 -13.76
CA THR A 21 -6.61 10.29 -14.74
C THR A 21 -6.92 11.62 -14.06
N VAL A 22 -7.87 11.63 -13.12
CA VAL A 22 -8.22 12.84 -12.35
C VAL A 22 -7.02 13.32 -11.51
N LEU A 23 -6.29 12.40 -10.90
CA LEU A 23 -5.06 12.70 -10.16
C LEU A 23 -4.04 13.40 -11.06
N ALA A 24 -3.82 12.90 -12.28
CA ALA A 24 -2.90 13.50 -13.24
C ALA A 24 -3.37 14.90 -13.71
N MET A 25 -4.66 15.10 -13.90
CA MET A 25 -5.24 16.41 -14.23
C MET A 25 -5.00 17.42 -13.11
N LEU A 26 -5.23 17.03 -11.85
CA LEU A 26 -4.95 17.89 -10.70
C LEU A 26 -3.46 18.25 -10.60
N ALA A 27 -2.56 17.29 -10.86
CA ALA A 27 -1.13 17.55 -10.90
C ALA A 27 -0.76 18.57 -11.99
N ALA A 28 -1.35 18.45 -13.19
CA ALA A 28 -1.12 19.38 -14.29
C ALA A 28 -1.60 20.81 -13.98
N LEU A 29 -2.63 20.94 -13.12
CA LEU A 29 -3.13 22.23 -12.62
C LEU A 29 -2.32 22.78 -11.43
N GLY A 30 -1.23 22.12 -11.02
CA GLY A 30 -0.31 22.59 -9.98
C GLY A 30 -0.53 21.96 -8.60
N ALA A 31 -1.46 21.00 -8.46
CA ALA A 31 -1.64 20.30 -7.19
C ALA A 31 -0.47 19.35 -6.90
N ARG A 32 -0.06 19.26 -5.63
CA ARG A 32 0.77 18.16 -5.14
C ARG A 32 -0.11 16.93 -4.96
N THR A 33 0.23 15.83 -5.63
CA THR A 33 -0.55 14.59 -5.57
C THR A 33 0.14 13.53 -4.74
N ILE A 34 -0.63 12.80 -3.92
CA ILE A 34 -0.19 11.62 -3.19
C ILE A 34 -0.99 10.43 -3.69
N ASP A 35 -0.30 9.37 -4.12
CA ASP A 35 -0.90 8.12 -4.57
C ASP A 35 -0.68 7.04 -3.51
N ALA A 36 -1.76 6.65 -2.83
CA ALA A 36 -1.73 5.67 -1.75
C ALA A 36 -1.26 4.28 -2.21
N ASP A 37 -1.59 3.88 -3.44
CA ASP A 37 -1.20 2.59 -3.98
C ASP A 37 0.31 2.55 -4.24
N ARG A 38 0.87 3.63 -4.79
CA ARG A 38 2.32 3.77 -4.98
C ARG A 38 3.08 3.82 -3.66
N VAL A 39 2.56 4.53 -2.66
CA VAL A 39 3.17 4.59 -1.32
C VAL A 39 3.21 3.20 -0.70
N THR A 40 2.07 2.50 -0.68
CA THR A 40 1.97 1.15 -0.15
C THR A 40 2.91 0.17 -0.88
N HIS A 41 3.01 0.27 -2.21
CA HIS A 41 3.94 -0.56 -2.99
C HIS A 41 5.41 -0.30 -2.64
N ARG A 42 5.81 0.95 -2.41
CA ARG A 42 7.18 1.30 -1.99
C ARG A 42 7.50 0.77 -0.60
N LEU A 43 6.54 0.85 0.32
CA LEU A 43 6.71 0.36 1.68
C LEU A 43 6.89 -1.15 1.71
N GLN A 44 6.41 -1.91 0.73
CA GLN A 44 6.54 -3.36 0.66
C GLN A 44 7.72 -3.85 -0.21
N GLN A 45 8.64 -2.97 -0.61
CA GLN A 45 9.84 -3.36 -1.37
C GLN A 45 10.87 -4.08 -0.49
N PRO A 46 11.70 -4.98 -1.04
CA PRO A 46 12.81 -5.59 -0.32
C PRO A 46 13.69 -4.54 0.38
N GLY A 47 14.08 -4.84 1.62
CA GLY A 47 14.91 -3.95 2.45
C GLY A 47 14.13 -2.87 3.22
N THR A 48 12.80 -2.91 3.22
CA THR A 48 11.99 -2.07 4.12
C THR A 48 11.57 -2.84 5.37
N PRO A 49 11.34 -2.14 6.50
CA PRO A 49 10.83 -2.78 7.72
C PRO A 49 9.48 -3.48 7.53
N VAL A 50 8.62 -2.93 6.67
CA VAL A 50 7.31 -3.54 6.38
C VAL A 50 7.47 -4.82 5.55
N TYR A 51 8.40 -4.84 4.60
CA TYR A 51 8.70 -6.06 3.86
C TYR A 51 9.22 -7.15 4.79
N GLU A 52 10.19 -6.82 5.65
CA GLU A 52 10.77 -7.78 6.60
C GLU A 52 9.71 -8.36 7.53
N ALA A 53 8.86 -7.50 8.13
CA ALA A 53 7.77 -7.94 9.00
C ALA A 53 6.75 -8.82 8.28
N ILE A 54 6.42 -8.54 7.01
CA ILE A 54 5.52 -9.40 6.22
C ILE A 54 6.19 -10.75 5.93
N VAL A 55 7.47 -10.78 5.56
CA VAL A 55 8.19 -12.03 5.29
C VAL A 55 8.38 -12.86 6.55
N GLU A 56 8.60 -12.23 7.70
CA GLU A 56 8.67 -12.92 8.99
C GLU A 56 7.31 -13.53 9.38
N ALA A 57 6.23 -12.77 9.21
CA ALA A 57 4.87 -13.19 9.55
C ALA A 57 4.35 -14.34 8.67
N PHE A 58 4.59 -14.26 7.37
CA PHE A 58 3.99 -15.16 6.38
C PHE A 58 4.99 -16.12 5.75
N GLY A 59 6.28 -16.01 6.08
CA GLY A 59 7.35 -16.87 5.56
C GLY A 59 7.81 -16.55 4.14
N PRO A 60 9.00 -17.01 3.73
CA PRO A 60 9.62 -16.63 2.45
C PRO A 60 8.92 -17.20 1.20
N HIS A 61 7.97 -18.13 1.36
CA HIS A 61 7.26 -18.75 0.23
C HIS A 61 6.34 -17.78 -0.52
N ILE A 62 5.94 -16.67 0.14
CA ILE A 62 5.18 -15.59 -0.49
C ILE A 62 6.02 -14.76 -1.46
N LEU A 63 7.34 -14.97 -1.52
CA LEU A 63 8.20 -14.23 -2.42
C LEU A 63 8.15 -14.80 -3.84
N THR A 64 8.43 -13.94 -4.81
CA THR A 64 8.60 -14.30 -6.23
C THR A 64 9.87 -15.13 -6.46
N ALA A 65 10.91 -14.88 -5.69
CA ALA A 65 12.18 -15.63 -5.65
C ALA A 65 12.83 -15.43 -4.25
N PRO A 66 13.84 -16.23 -3.86
CA PRO A 66 14.59 -15.99 -2.63
C PRO A 66 15.17 -14.56 -2.59
N GLY A 67 14.80 -13.78 -1.57
CA GLY A 67 15.17 -12.36 -1.46
C GLY A 67 14.49 -11.42 -2.47
N GLY A 68 13.52 -11.91 -3.23
CA GLY A 68 12.76 -11.14 -4.22
C GLY A 68 11.61 -10.34 -3.61
N VAL A 69 10.77 -9.77 -4.46
CA VAL A 69 9.58 -9.01 -4.03
C VAL A 69 8.45 -9.95 -3.57
N ILE A 70 7.56 -9.44 -2.72
CA ILE A 70 6.33 -10.14 -2.31
C ILE A 70 5.44 -10.40 -3.53
N ASP A 71 5.05 -11.66 -3.73
CA ASP A 71 4.01 -12.06 -4.68
C ASP A 71 2.64 -11.79 -4.06
N ARG A 72 2.00 -10.71 -4.53
CA ARG A 72 0.68 -10.26 -4.07
C ARG A 72 -0.41 -11.31 -4.27
N ARG A 73 -0.28 -12.18 -5.26
CA ARG A 73 -1.25 -13.25 -5.50
C ARG A 73 -1.17 -14.29 -4.39
N LYS A 74 0.05 -14.76 -4.07
CA LYS A 74 0.29 -15.72 -2.99
C LYS A 74 -0.11 -15.16 -1.64
N LEU A 75 0.30 -13.93 -1.33
CA LEU A 75 -0.09 -13.27 -0.09
C LEU A 75 -1.61 -13.07 -0.02
N GLY A 76 -2.22 -12.64 -1.13
CA GLY A 76 -3.67 -12.48 -1.27
C GLY A 76 -4.42 -13.79 -1.00
N GLU A 77 -3.98 -14.90 -1.57
CA GLU A 77 -4.55 -16.23 -1.34
C GLU A 77 -4.56 -16.62 0.15
N ILE A 78 -3.54 -16.23 0.92
CA ILE A 78 -3.49 -16.49 2.36
C ILE A 78 -4.49 -15.58 3.09
N VAL A 79 -4.37 -14.26 2.91
CA VAL A 79 -5.12 -13.29 3.73
C VAL A 79 -6.60 -13.21 3.38
N PHE A 80 -7.01 -13.52 2.14
CA PHE A 80 -8.42 -13.55 1.78
C PHE A 80 -9.12 -14.84 2.21
N ASN A 81 -8.37 -15.90 2.55
CA ASN A 81 -8.92 -17.16 3.04
C ASN A 81 -8.87 -17.29 4.58
N ASP A 82 -8.07 -16.48 5.26
CA ASP A 82 -7.96 -16.47 6.73
C ASP A 82 -8.11 -15.04 7.31
N PRO A 83 -9.22 -14.77 8.02
CA PRO A 83 -9.45 -13.48 8.68
C PRO A 83 -8.37 -13.11 9.71
N GLN A 84 -7.72 -14.08 10.37
CA GLN A 84 -6.62 -13.80 11.29
C GLN A 84 -5.37 -13.37 10.54
N ALA A 85 -5.04 -14.05 9.44
CA ALA A 85 -3.97 -13.65 8.53
C ALA A 85 -4.19 -12.23 7.97
N LEU A 86 -5.42 -11.90 7.58
CA LEU A 86 -5.76 -10.54 7.14
C LEU A 86 -5.48 -9.51 8.24
N LYS A 87 -5.97 -9.78 9.46
CA LYS A 87 -5.76 -8.88 10.60
C LYS A 87 -4.28 -8.72 10.95
N GLN A 88 -3.48 -9.78 10.80
CA GLN A 88 -2.04 -9.74 11.01
C GLN A 88 -1.34 -8.86 9.95
N LEU A 89 -1.71 -9.01 8.66
CA LEU A 89 -1.20 -8.16 7.60
C LEU A 89 -1.58 -6.68 7.82
N GLU A 90 -2.83 -6.43 8.18
CA GLU A 90 -3.34 -5.10 8.50
C GLU A 90 -2.59 -4.47 9.68
N ALA A 91 -2.29 -5.23 10.74
CA ALA A 91 -1.54 -4.75 11.90
C ALA A 91 -0.10 -4.35 11.54
N ILE A 92 0.52 -4.99 10.54
CA ILE A 92 1.85 -4.63 10.04
C ILE A 92 1.78 -3.36 9.17
N VAL A 93 0.78 -3.26 8.29
CA VAL A 93 0.72 -2.19 7.27
C VAL A 93 0.12 -0.88 7.82
N HIS A 94 -0.95 -0.94 8.62
CA HIS A 94 -1.68 0.25 9.04
C HIS A 94 -0.86 1.27 9.84
N PRO A 95 0.02 0.89 10.78
CA PRO A 95 0.83 1.86 11.51
C PRO A 95 1.68 2.73 10.59
N VAL A 96 2.21 2.15 9.51
CA VAL A 96 3.09 2.84 8.55
C VAL A 96 2.30 3.72 7.58
N VAL A 97 1.04 3.38 7.31
CA VAL A 97 0.16 4.17 6.43
C VAL A 97 -0.58 5.28 7.20
N ARG A 98 -0.81 5.13 8.51
CA ARG A 98 -1.52 6.11 9.35
C ARG A 98 -0.61 7.16 10.03
N ALA A 99 0.71 7.00 9.95
CA ALA A 99 1.70 7.88 10.58
C ALA A 99 1.76 9.27 9.93
#